data_AF-A0A7V5PNX4-F1
#
_entry.id   AF-A0A7V5PNX4-F1
#
_cell.length_a   1.000
_cell.length_b   1.000
_cell.length_c   1.000
_cell.angle_alpha   90.00
_cell.angle_beta   90.00
_cell.angle_gamma   90.00
#
_symmetry.space_group_name_H-M   'P 1'
#
loop_
_entity.id
_entity.type
_entity.pdbx_description
1 polymer ?
#
loop_
_entity_poly.entity_id
_entity_poly.type
_entity_poly.pdbx_seq_one_letter_code
_entity_poly.pdbx_strand_id
1 'polypeptide(L)'
;MVKIENLRKALQRLEEGVNMEPSMVVRDAVIQRFEFTFELAWKSLRDFLRQAHGVVCNSPKQCFREGFSLGLFDQETTELLLKMVDDRNETTHTYDENRITEIFKRIKTEYYAQLRKIYQITQKTTDK
;
A
#
# COMPACT_ATOMS: atom_id res chain seq x y z
N MET A 1 15.16 3.52 9.05
CA MET A 1 14.29 4.49 8.38
C MET A 1 14.10 4.02 6.95
N VAL A 2 12.88 3.72 6.54
CA VAL A 2 12.60 3.47 5.13
C VAL A 2 12.88 4.74 4.35
N LYS A 3 13.67 4.64 3.28
CA LYS A 3 13.93 5.78 2.40
C LYS A 3 12.65 6.10 1.65
N ILE A 4 12.05 7.25 1.92
CA ILE A 4 10.81 7.71 1.26
C ILE A 4 10.93 7.69 -0.27
N GLU A 5 12.13 7.93 -0.78
CA GLU A 5 12.47 7.85 -2.20
C GLU A 5 12.28 6.44 -2.80
N ASN A 6 12.48 5.38 -2.01
CA ASN A 6 12.19 4.01 -2.48
C ASN A 6 10.69 3.80 -2.67
N LEU A 7 9.85 4.33 -1.77
CA LEU A 7 8.40 4.27 -1.91
C LEU A 7 7.94 5.07 -3.15
N ARG A 8 8.53 6.25 -3.40
CA ARG A 8 8.26 7.03 -4.62
C ARG A 8 8.54 6.23 -5.89
N LYS A 9 9.72 5.61 -5.98
CA LYS A 9 10.10 4.78 -7.13
C LYS A 9 9.21 3.55 -7.28
N ALA A 10 8.84 2.92 -6.17
CA ALA A 10 7.95 1.76 -6.18
C ALA A 10 6.55 2.11 -6.70
N LEU A 11 6.00 3.24 -6.24
CA LEU A 11 4.73 3.79 -6.73
C LEU A 11 4.75 4.09 -8.22
N GLN A 12 5.81 4.74 -8.72
CA GLN A 12 5.95 5.02 -10.16
C GLN A 12 5.93 3.73 -10.99
N ARG A 13 6.64 2.69 -10.54
CA ARG A 13 6.63 1.39 -11.22
C ARG A 13 5.25 0.74 -11.16
N LEU A 14 4.55 0.82 -10.03
CA LEU A 14 3.19 0.30 -9.91
C LEU A 14 2.23 1.06 -10.84
N GLU A 15 2.35 2.39 -10.91
CA GLU A 15 1.58 3.28 -11.80
C GLU A 15 1.69 2.87 -13.27
N GLU A 16 2.92 2.62 -13.74
CA GLU A 16 3.15 2.13 -15.11
C GLU A 16 2.34 0.86 -15.38
N GLY A 17 2.34 -0.09 -14.44
CA GLY A 17 1.66 -1.37 -14.61
C GLY A 17 0.14 -1.27 -14.54
N VAL A 18 -0.41 -0.44 -13.64
CA VAL A 18 -1.87 -0.25 -13.55
C VAL A 18 -2.43 0.46 -14.78
N ASN A 19 -1.64 1.27 -15.47
CA ASN A 19 -2.05 1.96 -16.70
C ASN A 19 -1.85 1.13 -17.99
N MET A 20 -1.23 -0.05 -17.90
CA MET A 20 -1.08 -0.96 -19.05
C MET A 20 -2.37 -1.76 -19.32
N GLU A 21 -2.53 -2.16 -20.59
CA GLU A 21 -3.57 -3.10 -21.02
C GLU A 21 -3.42 -4.45 -20.28
N PRO A 22 -4.52 -5.00 -19.73
CA PRO A 22 -4.46 -6.27 -19.02
C PRO A 22 -3.95 -7.43 -19.89
N SER A 23 -2.97 -8.16 -19.37
CA SER A 23 -2.51 -9.46 -19.85
C SER A 23 -2.02 -10.28 -18.66
N MET A 24 -1.80 -11.58 -18.83
CA MET A 24 -1.24 -12.41 -17.75
C MET A 24 0.10 -11.86 -17.24
N VAL A 25 0.99 -11.46 -18.18
CA VAL A 25 2.29 -10.88 -17.84
C VAL A 25 2.15 -9.55 -17.09
N VAL A 26 1.24 -8.68 -17.54
CA VAL A 26 0.98 -7.40 -16.86
C VAL A 26 0.39 -7.64 -15.47
N ARG A 27 -0.54 -8.59 -15.33
CA ARG A 27 -1.15 -8.97 -14.06
C ARG A 27 -0.09 -9.40 -13.06
N ASP A 28 0.76 -10.35 -13.43
CA ASP A 28 1.80 -10.88 -12.55
C ASP A 28 2.81 -9.80 -12.16
N ALA A 29 3.20 -8.95 -13.12
CA ALA A 29 4.06 -7.80 -12.87
C ALA A 29 3.43 -6.79 -11.91
N VAL A 30 2.14 -6.49 -12.05
CA VAL A 30 1.41 -5.57 -11.16
C VAL A 30 1.28 -6.14 -9.77
N ILE A 31 1.00 -7.43 -9.63
CA ILE A 31 0.93 -8.12 -8.32
C ILE A 31 2.29 -8.01 -7.62
N GLN A 32 3.39 -8.35 -8.29
CA GLN A 32 4.73 -8.24 -7.71
C GLN A 32 5.07 -6.80 -7.33
N ARG A 33 4.70 -5.82 -8.18
CA ARG A 33 4.88 -4.39 -7.92
C ARG A 33 4.07 -3.90 -6.73
N PHE A 34 2.85 -4.40 -6.60
CA PHE A 34 1.99 -4.11 -5.46
C PHE A 34 2.58 -4.63 -4.15
N GLU A 35 3.08 -5.86 -4.10
CA GLU A 35 3.64 -6.46 -2.89
C GLU A 35 4.78 -5.63 -2.28
N PHE A 36 5.77 -5.25 -3.09
CA PHE A 36 6.90 -4.46 -2.58
C PHE A 36 6.51 -3.00 -2.32
N THR A 37 5.56 -2.45 -3.07
CA THR A 37 5.07 -1.07 -2.85
C THR A 37 4.27 -0.99 -1.55
N PHE A 38 3.41 -1.98 -1.29
CA PHE A 38 2.71 -2.14 -0.02
C PHE A 38 3.69 -2.23 1.14
N GLU A 39 4.73 -3.08 1.02
CA GLU A 39 5.74 -3.26 2.06
C GLU A 39 6.47 -1.96 2.43
N LEU A 40 6.80 -1.16 1.41
CA LEU A 40 7.39 0.16 1.60
C LEU A 40 6.39 1.14 2.21
N ALA A 41 5.13 1.13 1.76
CA ALA A 41 4.10 2.06 2.22
C ALA A 41 3.79 1.90 3.71
N TRP A 42 3.51 0.69 4.18
CA TRP A 42 3.15 0.49 5.60
C TRP A 42 4.35 0.74 6.53
N LYS A 43 5.58 0.44 6.09
CA LYS A 43 6.78 0.75 6.87
C LYS A 43 7.08 2.25 6.91
N SER A 44 6.85 2.97 5.81
CA SER A 44 6.92 4.44 5.81
C SER A 44 5.88 5.05 6.75
N LEU A 45 4.65 4.52 6.73
CA LEU A 45 3.61 4.94 7.68
C LEU A 45 4.01 4.66 9.12
N ARG A 46 4.55 3.49 9.42
CA ARG A 46 5.07 3.16 10.75
C ARG A 46 6.13 4.14 11.21
N ASP A 47 7.11 4.42 10.35
CA ASP A 47 8.20 5.33 10.67
C ASP A 47 7.67 6.77 10.89
N PHE A 48 6.67 7.20 10.11
CA PHE A 48 5.94 8.46 10.29
C PHE A 48 5.19 8.52 11.63
N LEU A 49 4.37 7.51 11.94
CA LEU A 49 3.60 7.43 13.19
C LEU A 49 4.51 7.51 14.42
N ARG A 50 5.66 6.83 14.36
CA ARG A 50 6.65 6.87 15.44
C ARG A 50 7.27 8.25 15.60
N GLN A 51 7.66 8.91 14.50
CA GLN A 51 8.39 10.18 14.55
C GLN A 51 7.48 11.38 14.83
N ALA A 52 6.32 11.45 14.18
CA ALA A 52 5.41 12.58 14.26
C ALA A 52 4.44 12.49 15.44
N HIS A 53 4.08 11.28 15.88
CA HIS A 53 3.04 11.06 16.90
C HIS A 53 3.50 10.22 18.09
N GLY A 54 4.73 9.70 18.11
CA GLY A 54 5.21 8.83 19.17
C GLY A 54 4.54 7.45 19.21
N VAL A 55 3.75 7.09 18.19
CA VAL A 55 2.98 5.84 18.14
C VAL A 55 3.82 4.71 17.57
N VAL A 56 3.86 3.58 18.27
CA VAL A 56 4.58 2.37 17.82
C VAL A 56 3.58 1.34 17.32
N CYS A 57 3.65 1.04 16.02
CA CYS A 57 2.90 -0.05 15.40
C CYS A 57 3.85 -1.09 14.78
N ASN A 58 3.55 -2.37 14.96
CA ASN A 58 4.42 -3.48 14.57
C ASN A 58 3.86 -4.35 13.44
N SER A 59 2.67 -4.01 12.92
CA SER A 59 2.05 -4.69 11.77
C SER A 59 1.29 -3.70 10.89
N PRO A 60 1.06 -4.01 9.60
CA PRO A 60 0.27 -3.15 8.72
C PRO A 60 -1.12 -2.83 9.27
N LYS A 61 -1.86 -3.85 9.75
CA LYS A 61 -3.19 -3.67 10.34
C LYS A 61 -3.16 -2.73 11.54
N GLN A 62 -2.16 -2.86 12.41
CA GLN A 62 -2.00 -1.95 13.54
C GLN A 62 -1.74 -0.53 13.05
N CYS A 63 -0.77 -0.33 12.14
CA CYS A 63 -0.45 1.01 11.64
C CYS A 63 -1.66 1.70 10.97
N PHE A 64 -2.49 0.98 10.23
CA PHE A 64 -3.70 1.55 9.62
C PHE A 64 -4.76 1.92 10.66
N ARG A 65 -4.95 1.10 11.71
CA ARG A 65 -5.85 1.43 12.82
C ARG A 65 -5.37 2.64 13.62
N GLU A 66 -4.08 2.74 13.90
CA GLU A 66 -3.51 3.92 14.56
C GLU A 66 -3.68 5.17 13.68
N GLY A 67 -3.49 5.03 12.37
CA GLY A 67 -3.74 6.13 11.42
C GLY A 67 -5.20 6.61 11.45
N PHE A 68 -6.17 5.71 11.58
CA PHE A 68 -7.58 6.05 11.79
C PHE A 68 -7.80 6.78 13.12
N SER A 69 -7.25 6.26 14.23
CA SER A 69 -7.37 6.89 15.55
C SER A 69 -6.78 8.30 15.61
N LEU A 70 -5.78 8.60 14.78
CA LEU A 70 -5.18 9.93 14.64
C LEU A 70 -5.87 10.81 13.58
N GLY A 71 -6.94 10.34 12.94
CA GLY A 71 -7.68 11.08 11.91
C GLY A 71 -6.96 11.20 10.56
N LEU A 72 -5.94 10.38 10.29
CA LEU A 72 -5.24 10.35 9.00
C LEU A 72 -6.09 9.67 7.90
N PHE A 73 -6.97 8.77 8.32
CA PHE A 73 -7.89 8.02 7.46
C PHE A 73 -9.31 8.12 8.02
N ASP A 74 -10.31 8.13 7.13
CA ASP A 74 -11.71 7.94 7.50
C ASP A 74 -12.05 6.44 7.60
N GLN A 75 -13.29 6.12 7.99
CA GLN A 75 -13.75 4.75 8.18
C GLN A 75 -13.63 3.92 6.89
N GLU A 76 -14.13 4.47 5.76
CA GLU A 76 -14.12 3.80 4.46
C GLU A 76 -12.70 3.51 3.98
N THR A 77 -11.81 4.50 4.06
CA THR A 77 -10.38 4.34 3.75
C THR A 77 -9.77 3.26 4.65
N THR A 78 -10.09 3.25 5.94
CA THR A 78 -9.51 2.29 6.89
C THR A 78 -9.95 0.86 6.60
N GLU A 79 -11.23 0.65 6.31
CA GLU A 79 -11.74 -0.66 5.89
C GLU A 79 -11.06 -1.15 4.61
N LEU A 80 -10.90 -0.27 3.62
CA LEU A 80 -10.21 -0.58 2.38
C LEU A 80 -8.73 -0.93 2.62
N LEU A 81 -8.04 -0.19 3.48
CA LEU A 81 -6.65 -0.46 3.86
C LEU A 81 -6.51 -1.80 4.59
N LEU A 82 -7.42 -2.14 5.49
CA LEU A 82 -7.42 -3.44 6.17
C LEU A 82 -7.65 -4.58 5.19
N LYS A 83 -8.59 -4.42 4.25
CA LYS A 83 -8.82 -5.37 3.15
C LYS A 83 -7.58 -5.52 2.26
N MET A 84 -6.87 -4.43 1.97
CA MET A 84 -5.63 -4.44 1.21
C MET A 84 -4.54 -5.28 1.91
N VAL A 85 -4.49 -5.29 3.25
CA VAL A 85 -3.57 -6.19 3.99
C VAL A 85 -3.91 -7.65 3.73
N ASP A 86 -5.20 -7.99 3.82
CA ASP A 86 -5.66 -9.37 3.62
C ASP A 86 -5.37 -9.82 2.18
N ASP A 87 -5.73 -9.01 1.19
CA ASP A 87 -5.45 -9.29 -0.22
C ASP A 87 -3.95 -9.42 -0.50
N ARG A 88 -3.09 -8.62 0.15
CA ARG A 88 -1.62 -8.76 0.03
C ARG A 88 -1.10 -10.06 0.65
N ASN A 89 -1.74 -10.61 1.68
CA ASN A 89 -1.33 -11.91 2.20
C ASN A 89 -1.71 -13.03 1.20
N GLU A 90 -2.86 -12.86 0.53
CA GLU A 90 -3.34 -13.78 -0.49
C GLU A 90 -2.52 -13.78 -1.79
N THR A 91 -1.76 -12.72 -2.09
CA THR A 91 -0.93 -12.71 -3.32
C THR A 91 0.16 -13.78 -3.33
N THR A 92 0.52 -14.34 -2.16
CA THR A 92 1.43 -15.48 -2.07
C THR A 92 0.81 -16.81 -2.51
N HIS A 93 -0.52 -16.88 -2.62
CA HIS A 93 -1.30 -18.03 -3.07
C HIS A 93 -1.66 -17.90 -4.56
N THR A 94 -0.65 -17.68 -5.41
CA THR A 94 -0.79 -17.35 -6.85
C THR A 94 -1.49 -18.42 -7.72
N TYR A 95 -1.82 -19.58 -7.17
CA TYR A 95 -2.49 -20.68 -7.88
C TYR A 95 -4.01 -20.50 -8.05
N ASP A 96 -4.66 -19.60 -7.29
CA ASP A 96 -6.08 -19.26 -7.49
C ASP A 96 -6.21 -18.08 -8.47
N GLU A 97 -6.38 -18.38 -9.75
CA GLU A 97 -6.46 -17.37 -10.81
C GLU A 97 -7.64 -16.41 -10.66
N ASN A 98 -8.78 -16.89 -10.13
CA ASN A 98 -9.95 -16.04 -9.90
C ASN A 98 -9.64 -15.02 -8.82
N ARG A 99 -9.02 -15.47 -7.72
CA ARG A 99 -8.60 -14.60 -6.62
C ARG A 99 -7.57 -13.57 -7.06
N ILE A 100 -6.56 -13.99 -7.82
CA ILE A 100 -5.52 -13.09 -8.33
C ILE A 100 -6.09 -12.06 -9.30
N THR A 101 -7.05 -12.45 -10.15
CA THR A 101 -7.74 -11.52 -11.05
C THR A 101 -8.53 -10.45 -10.29
N GLU A 102 -9.21 -10.85 -9.21
CA GLU A 102 -9.92 -9.91 -8.34
C GLU A 102 -8.98 -8.96 -7.59
N ILE A 103 -7.86 -9.47 -7.08
CA ILE A 103 -6.84 -8.62 -6.42
C ILE A 103 -6.23 -7.64 -7.43
N PHE A 104 -5.88 -8.10 -8.63
CA PHE A 104 -5.36 -7.25 -9.70
C PHE A 104 -6.32 -6.10 -10.05
N LYS A 105 -7.63 -6.41 -10.16
CA LYS A 105 -8.65 -5.38 -10.38
C LYS A 105 -8.64 -4.34 -9.27
N ARG A 106 -8.66 -4.76 -8.00
CA ARG A 106 -8.62 -3.85 -6.84
C ARG A 106 -7.32 -3.05 -6.75
N ILE A 107 -6.19 -3.61 -7.17
CA ILE A 107 -4.93 -2.87 -7.26
C ILE A 107 -5.08 -1.68 -8.22
N LYS A 108 -5.66 -1.92 -9.40
CA LYS A 108 -5.86 -0.90 -10.43
C LYS A 108 -6.89 0.15 -10.01
N THR A 109 -7.99 -0.25 -9.38
CA THR A 109 -9.13 0.64 -9.12
C THR A 109 -9.08 1.34 -7.76
N GLU A 110 -8.49 0.72 -6.74
CA GLU A 110 -8.63 1.15 -5.35
C GLU A 110 -7.28 1.27 -4.63
N TYR A 111 -6.45 0.22 -4.64
CA TYR A 111 -5.26 0.16 -3.77
C TYR A 111 -4.12 1.08 -4.21
N TYR A 112 -3.92 1.28 -5.52
CA TYR A 112 -2.91 2.23 -6.00
C TYR A 112 -3.14 3.64 -5.42
N ALA A 113 -4.39 4.11 -5.42
CA ALA A 113 -4.75 5.42 -4.88
C ALA A 113 -4.45 5.52 -3.38
N GLN A 114 -4.72 4.47 -2.60
CA GLN A 114 -4.43 4.45 -1.16
C GLN A 114 -2.94 4.41 -0.85
N LEU A 115 -2.15 3.64 -1.60
CA LEU A 115 -0.68 3.63 -1.47
C LEU A 115 -0.08 5.02 -1.77
N ARG A 116 -0.64 5.73 -2.76
CA ARG A 116 -0.27 7.11 -3.08
C ARG A 116 -0.65 8.09 -1.96
N LYS A 117 -1.83 7.93 -1.34
CA LYS A 117 -2.27 8.74 -0.19
C LYS A 117 -1.33 8.55 1.01
N ILE A 118 -0.93 7.31 1.31
CA ILE A 118 0.06 7.01 2.36
C ILE A 118 1.40 7.72 2.09
N TYR A 119 1.89 7.64 0.85
CA TYR A 119 3.10 8.36 0.46
C TYR A 119 2.99 9.87 0.73
N GLN A 120 1.90 10.51 0.31
CA GLN A 120 1.67 11.94 0.54
C GLN A 120 1.62 12.33 2.03
N ILE A 121 1.02 11.48 2.88
CA ILE A 121 1.00 11.69 4.34
C ILE A 121 2.43 11.63 4.90
N THR A 122 3.18 10.60 4.52
CA THR A 122 4.52 10.32 5.07
C THR A 122 5.61 11.26 4.55
N GLN A 123 5.42 11.90 3.40
CA GLN A 123 6.37 12.89 2.87
C GLN A 123 6.49 14.14 3.77
N LYS A 124 5.40 14.58 4.41
CA LYS A 124 5.34 15.85 5.15
C LYS A 124 6.29 15.97 6.35
N THR A 125 6.92 14.87 6.76
CA THR A 125 7.87 14.83 7.87
C THR A 125 9.33 15.04 7.43
N THR A 126 9.64 15.00 6.13
CA THR A 126 11.03 15.08 5.64
C THR A 126 11.51 16.54 5.43
N ASP A 127 10.59 17.50 5.41
CA ASP A 127 10.88 18.93 5.16
C ASP A 127 11.07 19.77 6.45
N LYS A 128 11.35 19.13 7.60
CA LYS A 128 11.63 19.80 8.87
C LYS A 128 12.99 19.40 9.45
#